data_AF-A0A3Q0E2Q2-F1
#
_entry.id   AF-A0A3Q0E2Q2-F1
#
_cell.length_a   1.000
_cell.length_b   1.000
_cell.length_c   1.000
_cell.angle_alpha   90.00
_cell.angle_beta   90.00
_cell.angle_gamma   90.00
#
_symmetry.space_group_name_H-M   'P 1'
#
loop_
_entity.id
_entity.type
_entity.pdbx_description
1 polymer ?
#
loop_
_entity_poly.entity_id
_entity_poly.type
_entity_poly.pdbx_seq_one_letter_code
_entity_poly.pdbx_strand_id
1 'polypeptide(L)'
;HLPDGSAPSAHVEFYLLPYPSEVRRRKTKSVPKCTDPTYNEIVVYDEVTELQGHVLMLIVKSKTVFVGAINIQLCSVPLNEEKWYPLGNSII
;
A
#
# COMPACT_ATOMS: atom_id res chain seq x y z
N HIS A 1 -11.91 10.08 7.60
CA HIS A 1 -11.79 11.53 7.35
C HIS A 1 -10.41 12.01 7.76
N LEU A 2 -9.87 13.03 7.11
CA LEU A 2 -8.63 13.69 7.54
C LEU A 2 -8.84 14.38 8.91
N PRO A 3 -7.78 14.83 9.61
CA PRO A 3 -7.92 15.50 10.92
C PRO A 3 -8.85 16.73 10.89
N ASP A 4 -9.00 17.36 9.72
CA ASP A 4 -9.90 18.48 9.47
C ASP A 4 -11.34 18.08 9.07
N GLY A 5 -11.66 16.78 9.10
CA GLY A 5 -12.96 16.24 8.70
C GLY A 5 -13.17 16.08 7.20
N SER A 6 -12.26 16.57 6.35
CA SER A 6 -12.41 16.50 4.91
C SER A 6 -12.19 15.08 4.35
N ALA A 7 -12.75 14.82 3.16
CA ALA A 7 -12.49 13.59 2.43
C ALA A 7 -11.05 13.60 1.86
N PRO A 8 -10.28 12.52 2.03
CA PRO A 8 -8.91 12.48 1.53
C PRO A 8 -8.86 12.47 0.01
N SER A 9 -7.77 13.01 -0.56
CA SER A 9 -7.38 12.72 -1.93
C SER A 9 -6.34 11.61 -1.89
N ALA A 10 -6.82 10.37 -1.77
CA ALA A 10 -6.00 9.23 -1.42
C ALA A 10 -5.14 8.74 -2.61
N HIS A 11 -3.94 8.26 -2.30
CA HIS A 11 -3.12 7.41 -3.15
C HIS A 11 -2.40 6.39 -2.27
N VAL A 12 -1.88 5.33 -2.89
CA VAL A 12 -1.15 4.27 -2.19
C VAL A 12 0.30 4.27 -2.64
N GLU A 13 1.22 4.19 -1.69
CA GLU A 13 2.63 3.91 -1.91
C GLU A 13 2.92 2.46 -1.50
N PHE A 14 3.62 1.71 -2.35
CA PHE A 14 3.99 0.31 -2.13
C PHE A 14 5.51 0.21 -2.00
N TYR A 15 5.95 -0.53 -1.00
CA TYR A 15 7.36 -0.79 -0.70
C TYR A 15 7.54 -2.28 -0.52
N LEU A 16 8.43 -2.87 -1.32
CA LEU A 16 8.82 -4.27 -1.16
C LEU A 16 10.09 -4.37 -0.34
N LEU A 17 9.99 -4.90 0.87
CA LEU A 17 11.09 -5.08 1.81
C LEU A 17 11.74 -6.47 1.61
N PRO A 18 13.06 -6.63 1.86
CA PRO A 18 13.97 -5.68 2.51
C PRO A 18 14.68 -4.70 1.56
N TYR A 19 14.26 -4.62 0.29
CA TYR A 19 14.93 -3.74 -0.66
C TYR A 19 14.90 -2.27 -0.23
N PRO A 20 15.93 -1.49 -0.60
CA PRO A 20 15.94 -0.06 -0.32
C PRO A 20 14.64 0.60 -0.78
N SER A 21 14.01 1.34 0.13
CA SER A 21 12.64 1.86 -0.03
C SER A 21 12.47 2.73 -1.28
N GLU A 22 13.55 3.33 -1.80
CA GLU A 22 13.51 4.18 -3.00
C GLU A 22 13.52 3.38 -4.31
N VAL A 23 14.16 2.21 -4.34
CA VAL A 23 14.38 1.44 -5.60
C VAL A 23 13.12 0.70 -6.01
N ARG A 24 12.40 0.14 -5.05
CA ARG A 24 11.20 -0.68 -5.28
C ARG A 24 9.90 0.02 -4.87
N ARG A 25 9.93 1.35 -4.75
CA ARG A 25 8.71 2.13 -4.53
C ARG A 25 7.84 2.10 -5.78
N ARG A 26 6.55 1.84 -5.58
CA ARG A 26 5.49 2.02 -6.58
C ARG A 26 4.41 2.91 -5.98
N LYS A 27 3.69 3.66 -6.81
CA LYS A 27 2.67 4.61 -6.33
C LYS A 27 1.52 4.70 -7.32
N THR A 28 0.29 4.65 -6.81
CA THR A 28 -0.92 4.86 -7.63
C THR A 28 -1.16 6.33 -7.94
N LYS A 29 -2.04 6.58 -8.91
CA LYS A 29 -2.63 7.91 -9.09
C LYS A 29 -3.46 8.29 -7.87
N SER A 30 -3.51 9.59 -7.58
CA SER A 30 -4.38 10.09 -6.52
C SER A 30 -5.82 10.20 -7.01
N VAL A 31 -6.75 9.67 -6.22
CA VAL A 31 -8.19 9.83 -6.42
C VAL A 31 -8.68 10.97 -5.52
N PRO A 32 -9.19 12.08 -6.07
CA PRO A 32 -9.52 13.26 -5.29
C PRO A 32 -10.80 13.09 -4.47
N LYS A 33 -10.79 13.60 -3.22
CA LYS A 33 -11.97 13.74 -2.34
C LYS A 33 -12.85 12.48 -2.24
N CYS A 34 -12.22 11.31 -2.09
CA CYS A 34 -12.90 10.03 -2.04
C CYS A 34 -12.43 9.21 -0.83
N THR A 35 -13.39 8.73 -0.02
CA THR A 35 -13.10 7.86 1.14
C THR A 35 -12.88 6.40 0.74
N ASP A 36 -13.49 5.97 -0.36
CA ASP A 36 -13.49 4.59 -0.84
C ASP A 36 -12.97 4.53 -2.29
N PRO A 37 -11.69 4.90 -2.52
CA PRO A 37 -11.12 4.97 -3.87
C PRO A 37 -10.92 3.59 -4.48
N THR A 38 -11.29 3.43 -5.75
CA THR A 38 -10.92 2.28 -6.57
C THR A 38 -9.80 2.67 -7.53
N TYR A 39 -8.64 2.02 -7.41
CA TYR A 39 -7.47 2.33 -8.25
C TYR A 39 -7.41 1.48 -9.53
N ASN A 40 -7.74 0.18 -9.45
CA ASN A 40 -7.62 -0.78 -10.57
C ASN A 40 -6.24 -0.75 -11.27
N GLU A 41 -5.16 -0.61 -10.48
CA GLU A 41 -3.78 -0.62 -10.97
C GLU A 41 -3.08 -1.93 -10.59
N ILE A 42 -2.26 -2.47 -11.49
CA ILE A 42 -1.41 -3.65 -11.24
C ILE A 42 0.00 -3.17 -10.88
N VAL A 43 0.55 -3.68 -9.79
CA VAL A 43 1.93 -3.44 -9.36
C VAL A 43 2.77 -4.69 -9.60
N VAL A 44 3.87 -4.56 -10.35
CA VAL A 44 4.73 -5.68 -10.76
C VAL A 44 6.13 -5.56 -10.13
N TYR A 45 6.66 -6.70 -9.67
CA TYR A 45 8.00 -6.86 -9.13
C TYR A 45 8.68 -8.08 -9.78
N ASP A 46 9.50 -7.85 -10.81
CA ASP A 46 10.07 -8.92 -11.64
C ASP A 46 11.22 -9.70 -10.96
N GLU A 47 11.96 -9.05 -10.07
CA GLU A 47 13.17 -9.59 -9.44
C GLU A 47 12.89 -10.30 -8.08
N VAL A 48 11.68 -10.85 -7.91
CA VAL A 48 11.30 -11.60 -6.70
C VAL A 48 11.22 -13.08 -7.04
N THR A 49 12.30 -13.80 -6.76
CA THR A 49 12.40 -15.24 -7.05
C THR A 49 11.74 -16.11 -6.00
N GLU A 50 11.62 -15.61 -4.77
CA GLU A 50 10.96 -16.29 -3.64
C GLU A 50 10.20 -15.29 -2.76
N LEU A 51 9.11 -15.75 -2.13
CA LEU A 51 8.28 -14.89 -1.26
C LEU A 51 8.75 -14.91 0.20
N GLN A 52 9.60 -15.87 0.58
CA GLN A 52 10.09 -15.98 1.94
C GLN A 52 10.96 -14.76 2.30
N GLY A 53 10.79 -14.26 3.52
CA GLY A 53 11.50 -13.08 4.01
C GLY A 53 11.03 -11.73 3.44
N HIS A 54 10.08 -11.73 2.48
CA HIS A 54 9.58 -10.51 1.88
C HIS A 54 8.31 -9.99 2.55
N VAL A 55 8.25 -8.66 2.70
CA VAL A 55 7.09 -7.93 3.20
C VAL A 55 6.70 -6.88 2.19
N LEU A 56 5.43 -6.86 1.80
CA LEU A 56 4.86 -5.76 1.05
C LEU A 56 4.22 -4.77 2.03
N MET A 57 4.86 -3.61 2.18
CA MET A 57 4.36 -2.50 2.97
C MET A 57 3.56 -1.56 2.07
N LEU A 58 2.31 -1.29 2.45
CA LEU A 58 1.44 -0.34 1.76
C LEU A 58 1.17 0.84 2.70
N ILE A 59 1.29 2.06 2.18
CA ILE A 59 0.96 3.29 2.91
C ILE A 59 -0.03 4.09 2.09
N VAL A 60 -1.20 4.37 2.68
CA VAL A 60 -2.21 5.25 2.12
C VAL A 60 -1.95 6.67 2.61
N LYS A 61 -1.89 7.62 1.67
CA LYS A 61 -1.69 9.04 1.97
C LYS A 61 -2.67 9.91 1.21
N SER A 62 -3.02 11.05 1.81
CA SER A 62 -3.66 12.18 1.14
C SER A 62 -2.66 13.31 1.01
N LYS A 63 -2.18 13.59 -0.21
CA LYS A 63 -1.00 14.45 -0.43
C LYS A 63 0.19 13.98 0.41
N THR A 64 0.55 14.70 1.47
CA THR A 64 1.63 14.36 2.41
C THR A 64 1.11 13.76 3.73
N VAL A 65 -0.21 13.75 3.94
CA VAL A 65 -0.85 13.31 5.19
C VAL A 65 -1.04 11.80 5.17
N PHE A 66 -0.56 11.13 6.22
CA PHE A 66 -0.79 9.71 6.44
C PHE A 66 -2.27 9.42 6.71
N VAL A 67 -2.79 8.36 6.08
CA VAL A 67 -4.18 7.89 6.28
C VAL A 67 -4.20 6.51 6.93
N GLY A 68 -3.30 5.61 6.54
CA GLY A 68 -3.20 4.27 7.09
C GLY A 68 -2.07 3.48 6.44
N ALA A 69 -1.68 2.37 7.06
CA ALA A 69 -0.68 1.47 6.49
C ALA A 69 -0.95 0.01 6.85
N ILE A 70 -0.32 -0.90 6.11
CA ILE A 70 -0.32 -2.32 6.39
C ILE A 70 0.98 -2.97 5.90
N ASN A 71 1.47 -3.93 6.68
CA ASN A 71 2.60 -4.79 6.35
C ASN A 71 2.08 -6.20 6.05
N ILE A 72 2.30 -6.68 4.82
CA ILE A 72 1.81 -7.99 4.36
C ILE A 72 3.01 -8.92 4.14
N GLN A 73 3.12 -9.96 4.95
CA GLN A 73 4.18 -10.96 4.81
C GLN A 73 3.87 -11.92 3.65
N LEU A 74 4.61 -11.82 2.55
CA LEU A 74 4.23 -12.45 1.28
C LEU A 74 4.19 -13.97 1.33
N CYS A 75 5.04 -14.60 2.15
CA CYS A 75 5.04 -16.06 2.31
C CYS A 75 3.79 -16.63 3.01
N SER A 76 2.98 -15.79 3.65
CA SER A 76 1.74 -16.19 4.33
C SER A 76 0.47 -15.94 3.51
N VAL A 77 0.61 -15.33 2.32
CA VAL A 77 -0.53 -14.95 1.48
C VAL A 77 -0.90 -16.11 0.55
N PRO A 78 -2.15 -16.59 0.58
CA PRO A 78 -2.63 -17.52 -0.44
C PRO A 78 -2.66 -16.79 -1.79
N LEU A 79 -1.92 -17.31 -2.76
CA LEU A 79 -1.88 -16.76 -4.13
C LEU A 79 -3.14 -17.18 -4.91
N ASN A 80 -3.52 -16.38 -5.91
CA ASN A 80 -4.70 -16.56 -6.76
C ASN A 80 -6.05 -16.37 -6.07
N GLU A 81 -6.07 -15.74 -4.90
CA GLU A 81 -7.28 -15.37 -4.17
C GLU A 81 -7.34 -13.85 -3.96
N GLU A 82 -8.55 -13.29 -4.05
CA GLU A 82 -8.79 -11.92 -3.61
C GLU A 82 -8.90 -11.87 -2.09
N LYS A 83 -8.19 -10.92 -1.47
CA LYS A 83 -8.17 -10.77 -0.02
C LYS A 83 -8.17 -9.32 0.40
N TRP A 84 -9.05 -9.00 1.35
CA TRP A 84 -9.10 -7.70 2.01
C TRP A 84 -8.14 -7.66 3.19
N TYR A 85 -7.42 -6.56 3.34
CA TYR A 85 -6.51 -6.32 4.46
C TYR A 85 -6.92 -5.04 5.21
N PRO A 86 -7.05 -5.08 6.54
CA PRO A 86 -7.36 -3.89 7.31
C PRO A 86 -6.17 -2.92 7.30
N LEU A 87 -6.44 -1.63 7.20
CA LEU A 87 -5.43 -0.59 7.39
C LEU A 87 -5.24 -0.32 8.89
N GLY A 88 -3.99 -0.34 9.33
CA GLY A 88 -3.58 0.09 10.66
C GLY A 88 -3.24 1.58 10.72
N ASN A 89 -3.17 2.10 11.94
CA ASN A 89 -2.85 3.50 12.23
C ASN A 89 -1.34 3.74 12.45
N SER A 90 -0.50 2.77 12.09
CA SER A 90 0.95 2.83 12.29
C SER A 90 1.68 2.15 11.13
N ILE A 91 2.93 2.55 10.92
CA ILE A 91 3.83 2.01 9.87
C ILE A 91 4.72 0.87 10.42
N ILE A 92 4.59 0.55 11.72
CA ILE A 92 5.42 -0.45 12.44
C ILE A 92 5.25 -1.86 11.87
#